data_AF-A0A124IPR5-F1
#
_entry.id   AF-A0A124IPR5-F1
#
_cell.length_a   1.000
_cell.length_b   1.000
_cell.length_c   1.000
_cell.angle_alpha   90.00
_cell.angle_beta   90.00
_cell.angle_gamma   90.00
#
_symmetry.space_group_name_H-M   'P 1'
#
loop_
_entity.id
_entity.type
_entity.pdbx_description
1 polymer ?
#
loop_
_entity_poly.entity_id
_entity_poly.type
_entity_poly.pdbx_seq_one_letter_code
_entity_poly.pdbx_strand_id
1 'polypeptide(L)'
;MEQQVSWNSVGLRIVQGLTTTIEVVRQLDVQEASLVMRLLGKSCTRMVKDGVGHQFGIALIETSAQLAMKESLVLEDVLKVITGIIGRLYFTANTEEERLLVAQLEEAVKNYQVL
;
A
#
# COMPACT_ATOMS: atom_id res chain seq x y z
N MET A 1 21.78 -38.06 9.24
CA MET A 1 21.36 -37.19 10.35
C MET A 1 20.78 -35.93 9.77
N GLU A 2 19.46 -35.83 9.72
CA GLU A 2 18.79 -34.57 9.36
C GLU A 2 19.03 -33.57 10.50
N GLN A 3 19.61 -32.43 10.19
CA GLN A 3 19.79 -31.36 11.17
C GLN A 3 18.40 -30.89 11.60
N GLN A 4 18.12 -31.01 12.90
CA GLN A 4 16.90 -30.50 13.51
C GLN A 4 16.86 -28.98 13.32
N VAL A 5 16.03 -28.51 12.39
CA VAL A 5 15.86 -27.07 12.10
C VAL A 5 15.34 -26.38 13.35
N SER A 6 16.16 -25.49 13.93
CA SER A 6 15.75 -24.67 15.07
C SER A 6 14.83 -23.54 14.60
N TRP A 7 13.52 -23.81 14.60
CA TRP A 7 12.48 -22.87 14.19
C TRP A 7 12.47 -21.56 15.00
N ASN A 8 12.94 -21.60 16.25
CA ASN A 8 13.08 -20.40 17.09
C ASN A 8 14.05 -19.38 16.48
N SER A 9 15.13 -19.84 15.84
CA SER A 9 16.08 -18.97 15.15
C SER A 9 15.56 -18.47 13.80
N VAL A 10 14.69 -19.25 13.14
CA VAL A 10 14.05 -18.89 11.87
C VAL A 10 13.01 -17.79 12.08
N GLY A 11 12.12 -17.95 13.07
CA GLY A 11 11.11 -16.94 13.40
C GLY A 11 11.73 -15.58 13.75
N LEU A 12 12.78 -15.56 14.57
CA LEU A 12 13.50 -14.34 14.93
C LEU A 12 14.12 -13.63 13.72
N ARG A 13 14.77 -14.39 12.82
CA ARG A 13 15.39 -13.84 11.60
C ARG A 13 14.35 -13.29 10.62
N ILE A 14 13.19 -13.92 10.52
CA ILE A 14 12.08 -13.41 9.70
C ILE A 14 11.56 -12.09 10.25
N VAL A 15 11.35 -11.99 11.57
CA VAL A 15 10.92 -10.74 12.21
C VAL A 15 11.95 -9.64 11.98
N GLN A 16 13.24 -9.92 12.18
CA GLN A 16 14.32 -8.97 11.90
C GLN A 16 14.31 -8.51 10.44
N GLY A 17 14.20 -9.45 9.49
CA GLY A 17 14.12 -9.12 8.07
C GLY A 17 12.91 -8.24 7.73
N LEU A 18 11.74 -8.50 8.33
CA LEU A 18 10.54 -7.67 8.16
C LEU A 18 10.72 -6.27 8.76
N THR A 19 11.30 -6.16 9.95
CA THR A 19 11.61 -4.87 10.58
C THR A 19 12.56 -4.05 9.69
N THR A 20 13.65 -4.65 9.20
CA THR A 20 14.56 -3.99 8.26
C THR A 20 13.86 -3.59 6.97
N THR A 21 12.94 -4.42 6.46
CA THR A 21 12.16 -4.08 5.25
C THR A 21 11.30 -2.84 5.48
N ILE A 22 10.64 -2.71 6.64
CA ILE A 22 9.86 -1.52 7.01
C ILE A 22 10.75 -0.28 7.06
N GLU A 23 11.96 -0.39 7.61
CA GLU A 23 12.93 0.71 7.68
C GLU A 23 13.38 1.14 6.28
N VAL A 24 13.70 0.20 5.39
CA VAL A 24 14.08 0.49 4.00
C VAL A 24 12.93 1.15 3.25
N VAL A 25 11.69 0.67 3.42
CA VAL A 25 10.50 1.27 2.79
C VAL A 25 10.31 2.73 3.23
N ARG A 26 10.66 3.07 4.48
CA ARG A 26 10.58 4.45 5.00
C ARG A 26 11.64 5.38 4.43
N GLN A 27 12.72 4.83 3.86
CA GLN A 27 13.83 5.58 3.30
C GLN A 27 13.76 5.71 1.78
N LEU A 28 12.72 5.14 1.15
CA LEU A 28 12.59 5.19 -0.30
C LEU A 28 12.54 6.63 -0.80
N ASP A 29 13.30 6.90 -1.85
CA ASP A 29 13.14 8.13 -2.58
C ASP A 29 11.82 8.14 -3.38
N VAL A 30 11.50 9.29 -3.97
CA VAL A 30 10.24 9.47 -4.70
C VAL A 30 10.11 8.53 -5.91
N GLN A 31 11.23 8.22 -6.58
CA GLN A 31 11.25 7.34 -7.75
C GLN A 31 11.05 5.88 -7.33
N GLU A 32 11.69 5.46 -6.24
CA GLU A 32 11.52 4.12 -5.67
C GLU A 32 10.09 3.92 -5.14
N ALA A 33 9.55 4.89 -4.40
CA ALA A 33 8.18 4.88 -3.93
C ALA A 33 7.18 4.80 -5.09
N SER A 34 7.40 5.58 -6.16
CA SER A 34 6.61 5.51 -7.39
C SER A 34 6.68 4.12 -8.03
N LEU A 35 7.87 3.55 -8.16
CA LEU A 35 8.05 2.24 -8.77
C LEU A 35 7.33 1.13 -7.98
N VAL A 36 7.47 1.13 -6.66
CA VAL A 36 6.78 0.19 -5.77
C VAL A 36 5.26 0.34 -5.90
N MET A 37 4.76 1.57 -5.85
CA MET A 37 3.32 1.84 -6.00
C MET A 37 2.78 1.36 -7.35
N ARG A 38 3.54 1.58 -8.44
CA ARG A 38 3.18 1.11 -9.78
C ARG A 38 3.16 -0.41 -9.87
N LEU A 39 4.12 -1.09 -9.24
CA LEU A 39 4.19 -2.55 -9.20
C LEU A 39 2.99 -3.15 -8.43
N LEU A 40 2.66 -2.56 -7.28
CA LEU A 40 1.49 -2.95 -6.50
C LEU A 40 0.20 -2.76 -7.31
N GLY A 41 0.02 -1.60 -7.94
CA GLY A 41 -1.15 -1.33 -8.77
C GLY A 41 -1.30 -2.30 -9.96
N LYS A 42 -0.20 -2.62 -10.64
CA LYS A 42 -0.19 -3.65 -11.71
C LYS A 42 -0.53 -5.04 -11.19
N SER A 43 -0.16 -5.35 -9.95
CA SER A 43 -0.46 -6.64 -9.33
C SER A 43 -1.95 -6.73 -8.97
N CYS A 44 -2.51 -5.69 -8.35
CA CYS A 44 -3.94 -5.59 -8.04
C CYS A 44 -4.81 -5.74 -9.29
N THR A 45 -4.49 -5.00 -10.36
CA THR A 45 -5.27 -5.05 -11.63
C THR A 45 -5.17 -6.39 -12.36
N ARG A 46 -4.11 -7.18 -12.12
CA ARG A 46 -3.97 -8.55 -12.68
C ARG A 46 -4.70 -9.60 -11.85
N MET A 47 -4.71 -9.45 -10.53
CA MET A 47 -5.35 -10.40 -9.62
C MET A 47 -6.86 -10.20 -9.53
N VAL A 48 -7.33 -8.96 -9.63
CA VAL A 48 -8.73 -8.58 -9.55
C VAL A 48 -9.13 -7.87 -10.84
N LYS A 49 -10.14 -8.39 -11.53
CA LYS A 49 -10.52 -7.92 -12.87
C LYS A 49 -11.55 -6.79 -12.86
N ASP A 50 -12.27 -6.60 -11.76
CA ASP A 50 -13.31 -5.59 -11.60
C ASP A 50 -13.46 -5.12 -10.13
N GLY A 51 -14.43 -4.24 -9.88
CA GLY A 51 -14.76 -3.76 -8.54
C GLY A 51 -13.67 -2.90 -7.88
N VAL A 52 -13.79 -2.75 -6.56
CA VAL A 52 -12.91 -1.89 -5.75
C VAL A 52 -11.45 -2.31 -5.82
N GLY A 53 -11.15 -3.61 -5.84
CA GLY A 53 -9.77 -4.11 -5.91
C GLY A 53 -9.06 -3.75 -7.23
N HIS A 54 -9.80 -3.82 -8.35
CA HIS A 54 -9.28 -3.40 -9.65
C HIS A 54 -9.06 -1.88 -9.72
N GLN A 55 -10.05 -1.10 -9.27
CA GLN A 55 -9.95 0.38 -9.27
C GLN A 55 -8.89 0.89 -8.30
N PHE A 56 -8.69 0.22 -7.17
CA PHE A 56 -7.56 0.48 -6.28
C PHE A 56 -6.24 0.30 -7.03
N GLY A 57 -6.10 -0.78 -7.80
CA GLY A 57 -4.92 -1.00 -8.63
C GLY A 57 -4.69 0.09 -9.67
N ILE A 58 -5.74 0.54 -10.37
CA ILE A 58 -5.66 1.67 -11.31
C ILE A 58 -5.23 2.94 -10.60
N ALA A 59 -5.87 3.26 -9.47
CA ALA A 59 -5.58 4.46 -8.70
C ALA A 59 -4.13 4.50 -8.21
N LEU A 60 -3.55 3.37 -7.81
CA LEU A 60 -2.13 3.23 -7.48
C LEU A 60 -1.22 3.53 -8.67
N ILE A 61 -1.55 3.04 -9.87
CA ILE A 61 -0.76 3.29 -11.08
C ILE A 61 -0.78 4.77 -11.45
N GLU A 62 -1.94 5.40 -11.47
CA GLU A 62 -2.09 6.82 -11.83
C GLU A 62 -1.35 7.72 -10.85
N THR A 63 -1.55 7.47 -9.56
CA THR A 63 -0.87 8.21 -8.50
C THR A 63 0.64 7.99 -8.55
N SER A 64 1.13 6.79 -8.90
CA SER A 64 2.57 6.58 -9.06
C SER A 64 3.19 7.52 -10.09
N ALA A 65 2.48 7.82 -11.18
CA ALA A 65 2.95 8.75 -12.20
C ALA A 65 3.02 10.19 -11.66
N GLN A 66 2.04 10.60 -10.84
CA GLN A 66 2.05 11.91 -10.18
C GLN A 66 3.17 12.02 -9.15
N LEU A 67 3.42 10.96 -8.37
CA LEU A 67 4.50 10.91 -7.39
C LEU A 67 5.86 11.05 -8.07
N ALA A 68 6.11 10.37 -9.19
CA ALA A 68 7.39 10.44 -9.91
C ALA A 68 7.80 11.86 -10.36
N MET A 69 6.85 12.81 -10.38
CA MET A 69 7.09 14.22 -10.74
C MET A 69 7.44 15.10 -9.53
N LYS A 70 7.36 14.58 -8.31
CA LYS A 70 7.65 15.32 -7.08
C LYS A 70 9.15 15.30 -6.77
N GLU A 71 9.66 16.40 -6.24
CA GLU A 71 11.06 16.46 -5.76
C GLU A 71 11.24 15.77 -4.41
N SER A 72 10.22 15.84 -3.55
CA SER A 72 10.18 15.13 -2.27
C SER A 72 8.75 14.77 -1.90
N LEU A 73 8.60 13.78 -1.03
CA LEU A 73 7.33 13.33 -0.48
C LEU A 73 7.24 13.74 0.99
N VAL A 74 6.32 14.65 1.30
CA VAL A 74 5.98 14.98 2.68
C VAL A 74 4.72 14.22 3.11
N LEU A 75 4.52 14.05 4.41
CA LEU A 75 3.37 13.33 4.97
C LEU A 75 2.03 13.84 4.42
N GLU A 76 1.89 15.15 4.26
CA GLU A 76 0.67 15.77 3.71
C GLU A 76 0.39 15.33 2.27
N ASP A 77 1.42 15.24 1.42
CA ASP A 77 1.28 14.74 0.05
C ASP A 77 0.80 13.29 0.04
N VAL A 78 1.36 12.46 0.93
CA VAL A 78 0.96 11.05 1.11
C VAL A 78 -0.49 10.95 1.55
N LEU A 79 -0.91 11.74 2.55
CA LEU A 79 -2.29 11.74 3.04
C LEU A 79 -3.28 12.21 1.97
N LYS A 80 -2.95 13.26 1.21
CA LYS A 80 -3.76 13.75 0.08
C LYS A 80 -3.94 12.68 -0.99
N VAL A 81 -2.84 12.01 -1.34
CA VAL A 81 -2.82 10.91 -2.29
C VAL A 81 -3.75 9.78 -1.84
N ILE A 82 -3.59 9.29 -0.62
CA ILE A 82 -4.36 8.15 -0.12
C ILE A 82 -5.85 8.52 0.01
N THR A 83 -6.15 9.73 0.49
CA THR A 83 -7.52 10.24 0.58
C THR A 83 -8.17 10.30 -0.81
N GLY A 84 -7.43 10.75 -1.82
CA GLY A 84 -7.91 10.78 -3.21
C GLY A 84 -8.13 9.39 -3.82
N ILE A 85 -7.33 8.38 -3.41
CA ILE A 85 -7.58 6.98 -3.78
C ILE A 85 -8.88 6.50 -3.15
N ILE A 86 -9.05 6.66 -1.83
CA ILE A 86 -10.25 6.20 -1.09
C ILE A 86 -11.52 6.86 -1.63
N GLY A 87 -11.48 8.17 -1.90
CA GLY A 87 -12.60 8.88 -2.51
C GLY A 87 -13.06 8.26 -3.83
N ARG A 88 -12.11 7.83 -4.70
CA ARG A 88 -12.43 7.12 -5.95
C ARG A 88 -13.05 5.74 -5.70
N LEU A 89 -12.60 5.03 -4.67
CA LEU A 89 -13.15 3.72 -4.34
C LEU A 89 -14.61 3.80 -3.88
N TYR A 90 -15.00 4.86 -3.16
CA TYR A 90 -16.39 5.07 -2.76
C TYR A 90 -17.36 5.15 -3.95
N PHE A 91 -16.93 5.74 -5.07
CA PHE A 91 -17.72 5.78 -6.32
C PHE A 91 -17.77 4.45 -7.06
N THR A 92 -16.87 3.52 -6.73
CA THR A 92 -16.77 2.20 -7.36
C THR A 92 -17.47 1.11 -6.53
N ALA A 93 -17.54 1.28 -5.21
CA ALA A 93 -18.05 0.27 -4.29
C ALA A 93 -19.54 -0.03 -4.50
N ASN A 94 -19.82 -1.16 -5.14
CA ASN A 94 -21.18 -1.53 -5.53
C ASN A 94 -21.81 -2.52 -4.56
N THR A 95 -20.98 -3.32 -3.88
CA THR A 95 -21.42 -4.27 -2.85
C THR A 95 -21.28 -3.69 -1.43
N GLU A 96 -21.97 -4.30 -0.48
CA GLU A 96 -21.85 -3.93 0.95
C GLU A 96 -20.44 -4.23 1.49
N GLU A 97 -19.86 -5.37 1.12
CA GLU A 97 -18.50 -5.77 1.49
C GLU A 97 -17.46 -4.76 0.97
N GLU A 98 -17.60 -4.31 -0.27
CA GLU A 98 -16.75 -3.26 -0.84
C GLU A 98 -16.91 -1.92 -0.10
N ARG A 99 -18.14 -1.53 0.24
CA ARG A 99 -18.38 -0.30 1.01
C ARG A 99 -17.77 -0.37 2.41
N LEU A 100 -17.88 -1.52 3.09
CA LEU A 100 -17.25 -1.75 4.38
C LEU A 100 -15.72 -1.69 4.29
N LEU A 101 -15.12 -2.28 3.25
CA LEU A 101 -13.69 -2.19 2.99
C LEU A 101 -13.24 -0.74 2.82
N VAL A 102 -13.95 0.04 2.00
CA VAL A 102 -13.59 1.45 1.78
C VAL A 102 -13.71 2.28 3.07
N ALA A 103 -14.73 2.02 3.89
CA ALA A 103 -14.87 2.67 5.19
C ALA A 103 -13.74 2.32 6.17
N GLN A 104 -13.30 1.05 6.21
CA GLN A 104 -12.15 0.62 7.03
C GLN A 104 -10.85 1.29 6.57
N LEU A 105 -10.65 1.44 5.25
CA LEU A 105 -9.50 2.17 4.71
C LEU A 105 -9.53 3.64 5.12
N GLU A 106 -10.70 4.28 5.07
CA GLU A 106 -10.86 5.67 5.51
C GLU A 106 -10.54 5.83 7.00
N GLU A 107 -11.05 4.94 7.85
CA GLU A 107 -10.78 4.94 9.29
C GLU A 107 -9.28 4.75 9.58
N ALA A 108 -8.61 3.83 8.89
CA ALA A 108 -7.18 3.60 9.03
C ALA A 108 -6.36 4.86 8.71
N VAL A 109 -6.74 5.62 7.67
CA VAL A 109 -6.10 6.88 7.31
C VAL A 109 -6.35 7.96 8.36
N LYS A 110 -7.59 8.08 8.86
CA LYS A 110 -7.93 9.04 9.92
C LYS A 110 -7.09 8.79 11.18
N ASN A 111 -6.91 7.53 11.58
CA ASN A 111 -6.09 7.18 12.74
C ASN A 111 -4.62 7.57 12.56
N TYR A 112 -4.11 7.53 11.33
CA TYR A 112 -2.75 8.00 10.99
C TYR A 112 -2.61 9.53 11.01
N GLN A 113 -3.69 10.29 10.87
CA GLN A 113 -3.68 11.76 10.93
C GLN A 113 -3.65 12.31 12.37
N VAL A 114 -3.97 11.47 13.36
CA VAL A 114 -4.05 11.84 14.78
C VAL A 114 -2.74 11.52 15.53
N LEU A 115 -1.86 10.70 14.95
CA LEU A 115 -0.52 10.39 15.44
C LEU A 115 0.51 11.45 15.04
#